data_AF-M3GZL4-F1
#
_entry.id   AF-M3GZL4-F1
#
_cell.length_a   1.000
_cell.length_b   1.000
_cell.length_c   1.000
_cell.angle_alpha   90.00
_cell.angle_beta   90.00
_cell.angle_gamma   90.00
#
_symmetry.space_group_name_H-M   'P 1'
#
loop_
_entity.id
_entity.type
_entity.pdbx_description
1 polymer ?
#
loop_
_entity_poly.entity_id
_entity_poly.type
_entity_poly.pdbx_seq_one_letter_code
_entity_poly.pdbx_strand_id
1 'polypeptide(L)'
;MVTEWIQLSIFLFSIAIFSPLFGIWLYKVFTSSKTLRFELFLYKLCGINHQRGMDWKEYAISLLTFNLFGFILLFLILFFQHFLPLNPSNFAGLDTHLALNTAVSFTTNTNWQAYSGESTLSYFSQSVGLTVQNFLSAATGLCVLLALARGLSANSNVSALGNFWKDLVRGILYVFFLLHSRFR
;
A
#
# COMPACT_ATOMS: atom_id res chain seq x y z
N MET A 1 35.38 11.35 -5.03
CA MET A 1 35.78 10.43 -6.13
C MET A 1 35.92 8.98 -5.66
N VAL A 2 37.02 8.52 -5.03
CA VAL A 2 37.17 7.08 -4.67
C VAL A 2 36.08 6.60 -3.69
N THR A 3 35.73 7.40 -2.68
CA THR A 3 34.67 7.06 -1.71
C THR A 3 33.29 6.95 -2.35
N GLU A 4 32.98 7.79 -3.34
CA GLU A 4 31.69 7.76 -4.05
C GLU A 4 31.56 6.49 -4.90
N TRP A 5 32.65 6.07 -5.57
CA TRP A 5 32.68 4.83 -6.33
C TRP A 5 32.55 3.59 -5.44
N ILE A 6 33.16 3.62 -4.25
CA ILE A 6 33.01 2.55 -3.26
C ILE A 6 31.56 2.50 -2.76
N GLN A 7 30.96 3.63 -2.40
CA GLN A 7 29.56 3.71 -1.97
C GLN A 7 28.61 3.20 -3.06
N LEU A 8 28.79 3.63 -4.31
CA LEU A 8 27.99 3.19 -5.45
C LEU A 8 28.12 1.69 -5.67
N SER A 9 29.35 1.16 -5.59
CA SER A 9 29.60 -0.27 -5.75
C SER A 9 28.90 -1.08 -4.66
N ILE A 10 29.04 -0.69 -3.40
CA ILE A 10 28.36 -1.34 -2.27
C ILE A 10 26.83 -1.29 -2.45
N PHE A 11 26.29 -0.15 -2.88
CA PHE A 11 24.86 0.02 -3.12
C PHE A 11 24.35 -0.92 -4.23
N LEU A 12 25.03 -0.96 -5.38
CA LEU A 12 24.64 -1.81 -6.50
C LEU A 12 24.77 -3.30 -6.16
N PHE A 13 25.86 -3.71 -5.49
CA PHE A 13 26.03 -5.09 -5.04
C PHE A 13 24.96 -5.49 -4.03
N SER A 14 24.60 -4.60 -3.11
CA SER A 14 23.52 -4.85 -2.14
C SER A 14 22.19 -5.08 -2.85
N ILE A 15 21.83 -4.22 -3.82
CA ILE A 15 20.60 -4.41 -4.61
C ILE A 15 20.63 -5.73 -5.39
N ALA A 16 21.75 -6.03 -6.06
CA ALA A 16 21.89 -7.24 -6.86
C ALA A 16 21.72 -8.53 -6.02
N ILE A 17 22.14 -8.52 -4.75
CA ILE A 17 22.00 -9.66 -3.84
C ILE A 17 20.60 -9.70 -3.21
N PHE A 18 20.13 -8.59 -2.65
CA PHE A 18 18.88 -8.59 -1.86
C PHE A 18 17.61 -8.60 -2.72
N SER A 19 17.63 -7.97 -3.90
CA SER A 19 16.48 -7.94 -4.81
C SER A 19 15.96 -9.34 -5.20
N PRO A 20 16.79 -10.29 -5.69
CA PRO A 20 16.30 -11.63 -6.04
C PRO A 20 15.84 -12.43 -4.82
N LEU A 21 16.50 -12.28 -3.67
CA LEU A 21 16.08 -12.93 -2.42
C LEU A 21 14.68 -12.48 -2.00
N PHE A 22 14.44 -11.17 -2.09
CA PHE A 22 13.13 -10.59 -1.81
C PHE A 22 12.09 -11.00 -2.86
N GLY A 23 12.45 -11.06 -4.14
CA GLY A 23 11.59 -11.53 -5.22
C GLY A 23 11.11 -12.98 -5.02
N ILE A 24 12.00 -13.89 -4.62
CA ILE A 24 11.65 -15.29 -4.30
C ILE A 24 10.68 -15.33 -3.12
N TRP A 25 10.89 -14.47 -2.12
CA TRP A 25 10.01 -14.40 -0.96
C TRP A 25 8.62 -13.84 -1.32
N LEU A 26 8.53 -12.78 -2.14
CA LEU A 26 7.27 -12.27 -2.68
C LEU A 26 6.52 -13.36 -3.45
N TYR A 27 7.21 -14.08 -4.34
CA TYR A 27 6.63 -15.19 -5.07
C TYR A 27 6.01 -16.25 -4.15
N LYS A 28 6.71 -16.62 -3.07
CA LYS A 28 6.18 -17.58 -2.08
C LYS A 28 4.92 -17.05 -1.38
N VAL A 29 4.90 -15.78 -0.96
CA VAL A 29 3.76 -15.16 -0.26
C VAL A 29 2.51 -15.15 -1.13
N PHE A 30 2.63 -14.77 -2.41
CA PHE A 30 1.49 -14.62 -3.30
C PHE A 30 1.03 -15.92 -3.96
N THR A 31 1.93 -16.89 -4.14
CA THR A 31 1.59 -18.21 -4.71
C THR A 31 1.15 -19.22 -3.65
N SER A 32 1.47 -19.01 -2.37
CA SER A 32 1.10 -19.96 -1.32
C SER A 32 -0.42 -20.10 -1.16
N SER A 33 -0.89 -21.35 -1.19
CA SER A 33 -2.27 -21.72 -0.87
C SER A 33 -2.58 -21.66 0.63
N LYS A 34 -1.55 -21.61 1.49
CA LYS A 34 -1.73 -21.53 2.94
C LYS A 34 -2.28 -20.14 3.30
N THR A 35 -3.42 -20.12 3.99
CA THR A 35 -3.98 -18.92 4.62
C THR A 35 -3.86 -19.06 6.13
N LEU A 36 -3.14 -18.15 6.79
CA LEU A 36 -3.02 -18.19 8.25
C LEU A 36 -4.36 -17.86 8.93
N ARG A 37 -4.54 -18.31 10.18
CA ARG A 37 -5.76 -18.04 10.96
C ARG A 37 -6.04 -16.54 11.10
N PHE A 38 -4.98 -15.74 11.21
CA PHE A 38 -5.08 -14.29 11.29
C PHE A 38 -5.60 -13.66 9.98
N GLU A 39 -5.16 -14.15 8.81
CA GLU A 39 -5.72 -13.73 7.52
C GLU A 39 -7.21 -14.07 7.44
N LEU A 40 -7.60 -15.29 7.82
CA LEU A 40 -8.99 -15.73 7.80
C LEU A 40 -9.88 -14.87 8.71
N PHE A 41 -9.36 -14.48 9.87
CA PHE A 41 -10.04 -13.56 10.78
C PHE A 41 -10.30 -12.19 10.13
N LEU A 42 -9.27 -11.61 9.49
CA LEU A 42 -9.40 -10.34 8.77
C LEU A 42 -10.34 -10.45 7.58
N TYR A 43 -10.25 -11.53 6.79
CA TYR A 43 -11.17 -11.76 5.68
C TYR A 43 -12.61 -11.86 6.16
N LYS A 44 -12.87 -12.53 7.29
CA LYS A 44 -14.21 -12.64 7.86
C LYS A 44 -14.72 -11.29 8.38
N LEU A 45 -13.89 -10.50 9.05
CA LEU A 45 -14.27 -9.16 9.52
C LEU A 45 -14.60 -8.21 8.37
N CYS A 46 -13.84 -8.25 7.29
CA CYS A 46 -14.03 -7.39 6.14
C CYS A 46 -15.03 -7.95 5.11
N GLY A 47 -15.63 -9.13 5.35
CA GLY A 47 -16.54 -9.78 4.41
C GLY A 47 -15.88 -10.24 3.09
N ILE A 48 -14.56 -10.45 3.08
CA ILE A 48 -13.77 -10.81 1.91
C ILE A 48 -13.88 -12.31 1.62
N ASN A 49 -14.41 -12.67 0.46
CA ASN A 49 -14.31 -14.04 -0.05
C ASN A 49 -12.96 -14.23 -0.79
N HIS A 50 -11.94 -14.70 -0.07
CA HIS A 50 -10.57 -14.87 -0.58
C HIS A 50 -10.40 -16.04 -1.57
N GLN A 51 -11.39 -16.93 -1.71
CA GLN A 51 -11.34 -18.07 -2.63
C GLN A 51 -11.91 -17.73 -4.02
N ARG A 52 -12.69 -16.65 -4.13
CA ARG A 52 -13.24 -16.19 -5.40
C ARG A 52 -12.14 -15.53 -6.24
N GLY A 53 -11.96 -16.02 -7.47
CA GLY A 53 -11.18 -15.34 -8.49
C GLY A 53 -11.94 -14.15 -9.10
N MET A 54 -11.23 -13.09 -9.41
CA MET A 54 -11.71 -11.87 -10.06
C MET A 54 -11.16 -11.78 -11.48
N ASP A 55 -12.01 -11.40 -12.42
CA ASP A 55 -11.59 -10.97 -13.76
C ASP A 55 -10.92 -9.58 -13.69
N TRP A 56 -10.25 -9.15 -14.76
CA TRP A 56 -9.52 -7.89 -14.83
C TRP A 56 -10.40 -6.67 -14.54
N LYS A 57 -11.65 -6.69 -14.98
CA LYS A 57 -12.60 -5.60 -14.71
C LYS A 57 -12.91 -5.51 -13.23
N GLU A 58 -13.22 -6.64 -12.60
CA GLU A 58 -13.53 -6.70 -11.17
C GLU A 58 -12.33 -6.28 -10.33
N TYR A 59 -11.13 -6.70 -10.73
CA TYR A 59 -9.88 -6.32 -10.07
C TYR A 59 -9.62 -4.81 -10.17
N ALA A 60 -9.74 -4.24 -11.37
CA ALA A 60 -9.53 -2.81 -11.61
C ALA A 60 -10.57 -1.95 -10.88
N ILE A 61 -11.85 -2.33 -10.92
CA ILE A 61 -12.92 -1.61 -10.21
C ILE A 61 -12.69 -1.66 -8.70
N SER A 62 -12.31 -2.83 -8.15
CA SER A 62 -12.01 -2.97 -6.72
C SER A 62 -10.85 -2.06 -6.31
N LEU A 63 -9.79 -2.02 -7.12
CA LEU A 63 -8.63 -1.17 -6.89
C LEU A 63 -8.96 0.32 -6.94
N LEU A 64 -9.70 0.76 -7.95
CA LEU A 64 -10.09 2.16 -8.11
C LEU A 64 -11.02 2.61 -6.99
N THR A 65 -11.99 1.77 -6.63
CA THR A 65 -12.92 2.02 -5.53
C THR A 65 -12.17 2.14 -4.21
N PHE A 66 -11.22 1.23 -3.96
CA PHE A 66 -10.40 1.26 -2.74
C PHE A 66 -9.57 2.56 -2.62
N ASN A 67 -8.89 2.95 -3.70
CA ASN A 67 -8.12 4.19 -3.71
C ASN A 67 -9.01 5.43 -3.57
N LEU A 68 -10.20 5.44 -4.19
CA LEU A 68 -11.15 6.54 -4.05
C LEU A 68 -11.61 6.72 -2.60
N PHE A 69 -11.94 5.63 -1.91
CA PHE A 69 -12.29 5.68 -0.49
C PHE A 69 -11.12 6.17 0.38
N GLY A 70 -9.91 5.68 0.11
CA GLY A 70 -8.71 6.15 0.80
C GLY A 70 -8.47 7.65 0.61
N PHE A 71 -8.61 8.13 -0.62
CA PHE A 71 -8.50 9.55 -0.96
C PHE A 71 -9.53 10.39 -0.21
N ILE A 72 -10.81 10.02 -0.25
CA ILE A 72 -11.89 10.75 0.43
C ILE A 72 -11.62 10.79 1.94
N LEU A 73 -11.26 9.65 2.53
CA LEU A 73 -10.97 9.57 3.96
C LEU A 73 -9.78 10.46 4.35
N LEU A 74 -8.69 10.45 3.58
CA LEU A 74 -7.55 11.31 3.85
C LEU A 74 -7.92 12.80 3.69
N PHE A 75 -8.64 13.15 2.63
CA PHE A 75 -9.10 14.52 2.41
C PHE A 75 -9.93 15.02 3.60
N LEU A 76 -10.88 14.22 4.09
CA LEU A 76 -11.70 14.56 5.25
C LEU A 76 -10.86 14.70 6.52
N ILE A 77 -9.87 13.83 6.74
CA ILE A 77 -8.96 13.94 7.89
C ILE A 77 -8.19 15.26 7.86
N LEU A 78 -7.65 15.64 6.71
CA LEU A 78 -6.85 16.86 6.56
C LEU A 78 -7.70 18.13 6.66
N PHE A 79 -8.89 18.11 6.04
CA PHE A 79 -9.81 19.25 6.06
C PHE A 79 -10.42 19.46 7.45
N PHE A 80 -10.81 18.39 8.15
CA PHE A 80 -11.40 18.47 9.48
C PHE A 80 -10.41 18.26 10.62
N GLN A 81 -9.10 18.36 10.36
CA GLN A 81 -8.02 18.08 11.30
C GLN A 81 -8.23 18.70 12.70
N HIS A 82 -8.76 19.92 12.78
CA HIS A 82 -9.01 20.61 14.04
C HIS A 82 -10.02 19.92 14.99
N PHE A 83 -10.89 19.04 14.48
CA PHE A 83 -11.89 18.32 15.28
C PHE A 83 -11.37 16.93 15.71
N LEU A 84 -10.22 16.51 15.18
CA LEU A 84 -9.68 15.19 15.42
C LEU A 84 -8.80 15.19 16.68
N PRO A 85 -8.71 14.06 17.40
CA PRO A 85 -7.86 13.94 18.58
C PRO A 85 -6.38 14.07 18.20
N LEU A 86 -5.48 14.15 19.19
CA LEU A 86 -4.02 14.24 18.98
C LEU A 86 -3.57 15.50 18.21
N ASN A 87 -4.18 16.63 18.55
CA ASN A 87 -3.79 17.96 18.07
C ASN A 87 -3.38 18.90 19.23
N PRO A 88 -2.23 18.64 19.89
CA PRO A 88 -1.79 19.45 21.05
C PRO A 88 -1.53 20.91 20.68
N SER A 89 -1.12 21.17 19.44
CA SER A 89 -0.84 22.49 18.90
C SER A 89 -2.09 23.22 18.36
N ASN A 90 -3.28 22.59 18.43
CA ASN A 90 -4.54 23.12 17.91
C ASN A 90 -4.45 23.64 16.46
N PHE A 91 -3.74 22.92 15.60
CA PHE A 91 -3.66 23.27 14.18
C PHE A 91 -5.06 23.27 13.56
N ALA A 92 -5.33 24.30 12.75
CA ALA A 92 -6.55 24.39 11.97
C ALA A 92 -6.64 23.26 10.93
N GLY A 93 -7.82 23.10 10.34
CA GLY A 93 -7.98 22.34 9.10
C GLY A 93 -7.16 22.96 7.96
N LEU A 94 -6.66 22.11 7.05
CA LEU A 94 -5.95 22.62 5.87
C LEU A 94 -6.93 23.33 4.93
N ASP A 95 -6.41 24.31 4.17
CA ASP A 95 -7.14 24.88 3.05
C ASP A 95 -7.57 23.79 2.06
N THR A 96 -8.74 23.96 1.42
CA THR A 96 -9.34 22.98 0.51
C THR A 96 -8.36 22.54 -0.58
N HIS A 97 -7.61 23.48 -1.18
CA HIS A 97 -6.66 23.15 -2.24
C HIS A 97 -5.47 22.36 -1.72
N LEU A 98 -4.98 22.68 -0.52
CA LEU A 98 -3.86 21.99 0.11
C LEU A 98 -4.26 20.59 0.59
N ALA A 99 -5.44 20.46 1.21
CA ALA A 99 -6.01 19.17 1.60
C ALA A 99 -6.20 18.26 0.38
N LEU A 100 -6.74 18.80 -0.72
CA LEU A 100 -6.94 18.07 -1.97
C LEU A 100 -5.61 17.62 -2.57
N ASN A 101 -4.65 18.53 -2.72
CA ASN A 101 -3.33 18.21 -3.28
C ASN A 101 -2.63 17.13 -2.45
N THR A 102 -2.64 17.27 -1.13
CA THR A 102 -2.01 16.31 -0.21
C THR A 102 -2.72 14.96 -0.28
N ALA A 103 -4.06 14.93 -0.28
CA ALA A 103 -4.81 13.69 -0.36
C ALA A 103 -4.55 12.94 -1.67
N VAL A 104 -4.55 13.64 -2.82
CA VAL A 104 -4.19 13.04 -4.12
C VAL A 104 -2.76 12.51 -4.06
N SER A 105 -1.82 13.35 -3.65
CA SER A 105 -0.38 13.06 -3.60
C SER A 105 -0.04 11.77 -2.83
N PHE A 106 -0.65 11.56 -1.66
CA PHE A 106 -0.41 10.36 -0.86
C PHE A 106 -1.16 9.14 -1.39
N THR A 107 -2.37 9.33 -1.93
CA THR A 107 -3.13 8.23 -2.57
C THR A 107 -2.41 7.73 -3.83
N THR A 108 -1.77 8.62 -4.59
CA THR A 108 -1.00 8.28 -5.79
C THR A 108 0.44 7.89 -5.49
N ASN A 109 0.81 7.69 -4.22
CA ASN A 109 2.17 7.33 -3.78
C ASN A 109 3.27 8.31 -4.26
N THR A 110 2.90 9.57 -4.51
CA THR A 110 3.82 10.62 -4.96
C THR A 110 4.49 11.31 -3.79
N ASN A 111 3.74 11.49 -2.70
CA ASN A 111 4.21 12.12 -1.46
C ASN A 111 4.81 13.52 -1.67
N TRP A 112 4.31 14.26 -2.65
CA TRP A 112 4.49 15.70 -2.80
C TRP A 112 4.00 16.44 -1.55
N GLN A 113 4.85 17.33 -1.04
CA GLN A 113 4.61 18.10 0.19
C GLN A 113 4.79 19.59 -0.12
N ALA A 114 3.67 20.32 -0.19
CA ALA A 114 3.63 21.78 -0.35
C ALA A 114 3.41 22.50 1.00
N TYR A 115 3.70 21.82 2.11
CA TYR A 115 3.45 22.27 3.47
C TYR A 115 4.62 21.90 4.39
N SER A 116 4.74 22.59 5.53
CA SER A 116 5.73 22.26 6.57
C SER A 116 5.08 21.37 7.63
N GLY A 117 5.40 20.07 7.62
CA GLY A 117 4.71 19.06 8.43
C GLY A 117 4.64 19.38 9.93
N GLU A 118 5.70 19.98 10.49
CA GLU A 118 5.79 20.34 11.92
C GLU A 118 4.90 21.52 12.33
N SER A 119 4.49 22.36 11.37
CA SER A 119 3.74 23.59 11.62
C SER A 119 2.33 23.59 11.03
N THR A 120 1.96 22.55 10.27
CA THR A 120 0.65 22.48 9.59
C THR A 120 -0.15 21.22 9.88
N LEU A 121 0.49 20.11 10.27
CA LEU A 121 -0.20 18.83 10.46
C LEU A 121 -0.23 18.39 11.92
N SER A 122 -1.41 17.97 12.37
CA SER A 122 -1.58 17.29 13.66
C SER A 122 -0.92 15.91 13.65
N TYR A 123 -0.62 15.39 14.85
CA TYR A 123 -0.10 14.03 14.98
C TYR A 123 -1.09 12.99 14.47
N PHE A 124 -2.40 13.23 14.58
CA PHE A 124 -3.41 12.35 14.00
C PHE A 124 -3.33 12.29 12.48
N SER A 125 -3.26 13.44 11.81
CA SER A 125 -3.15 13.49 10.35
C SER A 125 -1.88 12.80 9.85
N GLN A 126 -0.76 12.98 10.54
CA GLN A 126 0.50 12.32 10.18
C GLN A 126 0.44 10.80 10.41
N SER A 127 -0.06 10.36 11.56
CA SER A 127 -0.06 8.94 11.95
C SER A 127 -1.18 8.13 11.30
N VAL A 128 -2.42 8.62 11.32
CA VAL A 128 -3.59 7.90 10.81
C VAL A 128 -3.89 8.24 9.35
N GLY A 129 -3.62 9.48 8.94
CA GLY A 129 -3.82 9.90 7.55
C GLY A 129 -2.67 9.47 6.64
N LEU A 130 -1.55 10.19 6.74
CA LEU A 130 -0.43 10.09 5.81
C LEU A 130 0.28 8.74 5.89
N THR A 131 0.56 8.25 7.10
CA THR A 131 1.28 7.00 7.28
C THR A 131 0.48 5.81 6.76
N VAL A 132 -0.83 5.76 7.03
CA VAL A 132 -1.71 4.71 6.47
C VAL A 132 -1.69 4.75 4.95
N GLN A 133 -1.77 5.93 4.33
CA GLN A 133 -1.71 6.04 2.87
C GLN A 133 -0.37 5.61 2.29
N ASN A 134 0.77 5.85 2.96
CA ASN A 134 2.07 5.33 2.50
C ASN A 134 2.08 3.80 2.38
N PHE A 135 1.36 3.09 3.25
CA PHE A 135 1.24 1.63 3.16
C PHE A 135 0.24 1.20 2.10
N LEU A 136 -0.94 1.83 2.08
CA LEU A 136 -2.03 1.46 1.18
C LEU A 136 -1.68 1.74 -0.28
N SER A 137 -1.15 2.93 -0.60
CA SER A 137 -0.79 3.31 -1.97
C SER A 137 0.32 2.41 -2.52
N ALA A 138 1.37 2.14 -1.72
CA ALA A 138 2.42 1.19 -2.10
C ALA A 138 1.88 -0.25 -2.30
N ALA A 139 0.98 -0.71 -1.43
CA ALA A 139 0.37 -2.03 -1.56
C ALA A 139 -0.53 -2.14 -2.79
N THR A 140 -1.27 -1.10 -3.15
CA THR A 140 -2.08 -1.10 -4.38
C THR A 140 -1.20 -1.14 -5.63
N GLY A 141 -0.06 -0.43 -5.65
CA GLY A 141 0.94 -0.54 -6.71
C GLY A 141 1.48 -1.96 -6.88
N LEU A 142 1.77 -2.64 -5.75
CA LEU A 142 2.17 -4.05 -5.76
C LEU A 142 1.07 -4.96 -6.32
N CYS A 143 -0.20 -4.71 -5.98
CA CYS A 143 -1.34 -5.46 -6.50
C CYS A 143 -1.44 -5.35 -8.03
N VAL A 144 -1.24 -4.15 -8.60
CA VAL A 144 -1.20 -3.96 -10.06
C VAL A 144 -0.05 -4.76 -10.69
N LEU A 145 1.14 -4.71 -10.10
CA LEU A 145 2.29 -5.49 -10.57
C LEU A 145 2.00 -6.99 -10.56
N LEU A 146 1.36 -7.50 -9.52
CA LEU A 146 0.96 -8.91 -9.40
C LEU A 146 -0.09 -9.28 -10.45
N ALA A 147 -1.10 -8.44 -10.65
CA ALA A 147 -2.11 -8.66 -11.68
C ALA A 147 -1.46 -8.70 -13.08
N LEU A 148 -0.56 -7.76 -13.38
CA LEU A 148 0.18 -7.75 -14.66
C LEU A 148 1.07 -8.99 -14.81
N ALA A 149 1.83 -9.36 -13.79
CA ALA A 149 2.68 -10.56 -13.83
C ALA A 149 1.87 -11.83 -14.06
N ARG A 150 0.71 -11.97 -13.40
CA ARG A 150 -0.22 -13.09 -13.62
C ARG A 150 -0.85 -13.05 -15.00
N GLY A 151 -1.21 -11.88 -15.51
CA GLY A 151 -1.76 -11.71 -16.85
C GLY A 151 -0.76 -12.08 -17.96
N LEU A 152 0.51 -11.73 -17.79
CA LEU A 152 1.59 -12.11 -18.72
C LEU A 152 1.96 -13.60 -18.62
N SER A 153 1.87 -14.19 -17.42
CA SER A 153 2.19 -15.60 -17.19
C SER A 153 1.02 -16.55 -17.51
N ALA A 154 -0.22 -16.04 -17.59
CA ALA A 154 -1.39 -16.86 -17.84
C ALA A 154 -1.42 -17.33 -19.30
N ASN A 155 -1.68 -18.63 -19.50
CA ASN A 155 -2.06 -19.14 -20.80
C ASN A 155 -3.45 -18.62 -21.19
N SER A 156 -3.74 -18.53 -22.49
CA SER A 156 -4.84 -17.79 -23.15
C SER A 156 -6.29 -18.03 -22.66
N ASN A 157 -6.51 -18.89 -21.67
CA ASN A 157 -7.83 -19.34 -21.18
C ASN A 157 -8.08 -19.07 -19.68
N VAL A 158 -7.22 -18.33 -18.97
CA VAL A 158 -7.46 -18.03 -17.55
C VAL A 158 -8.28 -16.75 -17.41
N SER A 159 -9.52 -16.89 -16.92
CA SER A 159 -10.46 -15.78 -16.70
C SER A 159 -10.28 -15.04 -15.37
N ALA A 160 -9.33 -15.47 -14.52
CA ALA A 160 -9.14 -14.89 -13.19
C ALA A 160 -7.68 -14.46 -12.94
N LEU A 161 -7.47 -13.19 -12.63
CA LEU A 161 -6.17 -12.59 -12.29
C LEU A 161 -5.80 -12.73 -10.80
N GLY A 162 -6.66 -13.41 -10.03
CA GLY A 162 -6.53 -13.57 -8.58
C GLY A 162 -7.62 -12.80 -7.85
N ASN A 163 -7.31 -12.24 -6.67
CA ASN A 163 -8.28 -11.52 -5.86
C ASN A 163 -7.61 -10.29 -5.24
N PHE A 164 -8.08 -9.11 -5.61
CA PHE A 164 -7.49 -7.82 -5.18
C PHE A 164 -7.39 -7.70 -3.67
N TRP A 165 -8.46 -8.04 -2.94
CA TRP A 165 -8.50 -7.91 -1.48
C TRP A 165 -7.52 -8.87 -0.80
N LYS A 166 -7.38 -10.09 -1.33
CA LYS A 166 -6.40 -11.05 -0.84
C LYS A 166 -4.97 -10.53 -1.07
N ASP A 167 -4.69 -10.02 -2.26
CA ASP A 167 -3.37 -9.48 -2.60
C ASP A 167 -3.02 -8.28 -1.74
N LEU A 168 -3.97 -7.37 -1.52
CA LEU A 168 -3.82 -6.18 -0.70
C LEU A 168 -3.49 -6.55 0.75
N VAL A 169 -4.29 -7.44 1.37
CA VAL A 169 -4.07 -7.88 2.76
C VAL A 169 -2.72 -8.57 2.91
N ARG A 170 -2.34 -9.45 1.97
CA ARG A 170 -1.03 -10.12 2.00
C ARG A 170 0.12 -9.16 1.78
N GLY A 171 -0.03 -8.18 0.89
CA GLY A 171 0.92 -7.10 0.67
C GLY A 171 1.17 -6.34 1.97
N ILE A 172 0.11 -5.85 2.61
CA ILE A 172 0.23 -5.09 3.86
C ILE A 172 0.86 -5.94 4.97
N LEU A 173 0.32 -7.12 5.26
CA LEU A 173 0.74 -7.91 6.42
C LEU A 173 2.15 -8.48 6.27
N TYR A 174 2.46 -9.05 5.11
CA TYR A 174 3.71 -9.78 4.94
C TYR A 174 4.80 -8.91 4.36
N VAL A 175 4.49 -8.02 3.41
CA VAL A 175 5.52 -7.23 2.71
C VAL A 175 5.90 -6.01 3.52
N PHE A 176 4.90 -5.20 3.93
CA PHE A 176 5.19 -3.94 4.59
C PHE A 176 5.26 -4.04 6.10
N PHE A 177 4.36 -4.77 6.75
CA PHE A 177 4.41 -4.99 8.20
C PHE A 177 5.35 -6.13 8.60
N LEU A 178 5.86 -6.88 7.61
CA LEU A 178 6.87 -7.94 7.76
C LEU A 178 6.50 -8.97 8.84
N LEU A 179 5.22 -9.31 8.93
CA LEU A 179 4.73 -10.27 9.91
C LEU A 179 5.35 -11.64 9.57
N HIS A 180 6.22 -12.13 10.46
CA HIS A 180 6.97 -13.36 10.23
C HIS A 180 6.01 -14.52 10.00
N SER A 181 6.00 -15.01 8.77
CA SER A 181 5.09 -16.06 8.34
C SER A 181 5.90 -17.31 8.03
N ARG A 182 5.50 -18.42 8.64
CA ARG A 182 6.03 -19.75 8.35
C ARG A 182 5.49 -20.26 7.00
N PHE A 183 5.76 -19.54 5.92
CA PHE A 183 5.63 -20.05 4.56
C PHE A 183 6.83 -20.99 4.27
N ARG A 184 6.90 -22.10 5.01
CA ARG A 184 7.73 -23.26 4.68
C ARG A 184 6.96 -24.18 3.73
#